data_AF-A0A380E3D3-F1
#
_entry.id   AF-A0A380E3D3-F1
#
_cell.length_a   1.000
_cell.length_b   1.000
_cell.length_c   1.000
_cell.angle_alpha   90.00
_cell.angle_beta   90.00
_cell.angle_gamma   90.00
#
_symmetry.space_group_name_H-M   'P 1'
#
loop_
_entity.id
_entity.type
_entity.pdbx_description
1 polymer ?
#
loop_
_entity_poly.entity_id
_entity_poly.type
_entity_poly.pdbx_seq_one_letter_code
_entity_poly.pdbx_strand_id
1 'polypeptide(L)'
;MPEVKVPELAESITEGTIAEWLKNVGDSVEKGEAILELETDKVNVEVVSEEAGVLSEQLASEGDTVEVGQAIAVIGEGSGNASKENSNDNTPQQNDETTNNKKEETTNKLADKAEVNQTTDDNQQRVNATPSAASICS
;
A
#
# COMPACT_ATOMS: atom_id res chain seq x y z
N MET A 1 -16.93 9.81 -16.56
CA MET A 1 -16.79 8.84 -15.45
C MET A 1 -16.74 9.65 -14.17
N PRO A 2 -17.57 9.37 -13.16
CA PRO A 2 -17.45 10.02 -11.86
C PRO A 2 -16.08 9.73 -11.23
N GLU A 3 -15.44 10.77 -10.72
CA GLU A 3 -14.14 10.70 -10.05
C GLU A 3 -14.38 10.96 -8.56
N VAL A 4 -13.74 10.17 -7.70
CA VAL A 4 -13.73 10.43 -6.27
C VAL A 4 -12.55 11.34 -5.99
N LYS A 5 -12.82 12.47 -5.34
CA LYS A 5 -11.81 13.46 -4.98
C LYS A 5 -11.61 13.52 -3.47
N VAL A 6 -10.42 13.93 -3.06
CA VAL A 6 -10.15 14.23 -1.65
C VAL A 6 -11.06 15.36 -1.19
N PRO A 7 -11.89 15.17 -0.14
CA PRO A 7 -12.74 16.20 0.39
C PRO A 7 -11.92 17.29 1.09
N GLU A 8 -12.55 18.41 1.43
CA GLU A 8 -11.90 19.41 2.27
C GLU A 8 -11.65 18.81 3.66
N LEU A 9 -10.37 18.77 4.06
CA LEU A 9 -9.94 18.18 5.32
C LEU A 9 -10.15 19.18 6.47
N ALA A 10 -9.29 20.20 6.56
CA ALA A 10 -9.36 21.23 7.58
C ALA A 10 -8.81 22.56 7.06
N GLU A 11 -9.13 23.65 7.75
CA GLU A 11 -8.78 25.04 7.36
C GLU A 11 -7.28 25.30 7.13
N SER A 12 -6.40 24.43 7.62
CA SER A 12 -4.94 24.57 7.49
C SER A 12 -4.24 23.31 6.97
N ILE A 13 -4.99 22.31 6.51
CA ILE A 13 -4.44 21.02 6.05
C ILE A 13 -4.86 20.81 4.59
N THR A 14 -3.87 20.81 3.70
CA THR A 14 -4.06 20.73 2.24
C THR A 14 -3.72 19.35 1.66
N GLU A 15 -3.17 18.45 2.47
CA GLU A 15 -2.73 17.11 2.06
C GLU A 15 -3.09 16.06 3.13
N GLY A 16 -3.26 14.82 2.70
CA GLY A 16 -3.52 13.66 3.57
C GLY A 16 -2.89 12.40 2.99
N THR A 17 -2.63 11.41 3.85
CA THR A 17 -2.05 10.13 3.45
C THR A 17 -3.13 9.05 3.51
N ILE A 18 -3.16 8.14 2.54
CA ILE A 18 -4.12 7.03 2.57
C ILE A 18 -3.74 6.05 3.67
N ALA A 19 -4.62 5.88 4.66
CA ALA A 19 -4.41 4.97 5.77
C ALA A 19 -4.73 3.52 5.35
N GLU A 20 -5.95 3.30 4.86
CA GLU A 20 -6.42 1.99 4.38
C GLU A 20 -7.51 2.14 3.32
N TRP A 21 -7.58 1.15 2.41
CA TRP A 21 -8.72 1.01 1.49
C TRP A 21 -9.77 0.06 2.06
N LEU A 22 -11.00 0.56 2.20
CA LEU A 22 -12.15 -0.27 2.57
C LEU A 22 -12.74 -0.99 1.34
N LYS A 23 -12.48 -0.47 0.14
CA LYS A 23 -13.02 -0.97 -1.14
C LYS A 23 -11.91 -1.25 -2.14
N ASN A 24 -12.04 -2.38 -2.83
CA ASN A 24 -11.08 -2.83 -3.84
C ASN A 24 -11.59 -2.56 -5.26
N VAL A 25 -10.66 -2.56 -6.23
CA VAL A 25 -11.02 -2.44 -7.66
C VAL A 25 -11.97 -3.58 -8.04
N GLY A 26 -13.13 -3.21 -8.60
CA GLY A 26 -14.22 -4.13 -8.95
C GLY A 26 -15.31 -4.26 -7.89
N ASP A 27 -15.14 -3.67 -6.69
CA ASP A 27 -16.16 -3.68 -5.66
C ASP A 27 -17.27 -2.64 -5.93
N SER A 28 -18.49 -2.96 -5.49
CA SER A 28 -19.64 -2.07 -5.62
C SER A 28 -19.64 -1.05 -4.48
N VAL A 29 -19.85 0.22 -4.81
CA VAL A 29 -19.97 1.33 -3.84
C VAL A 29 -21.31 2.02 -4.01
N GLU A 30 -21.91 2.42 -2.90
CA GLU A 30 -23.15 3.19 -2.88
C GLU A 30 -22.88 4.68 -2.65
N LYS A 31 -23.85 5.52 -3.03
CA LYS A 31 -23.78 6.95 -2.72
C LYS A 31 -23.81 7.15 -1.21
N GLY A 32 -22.83 7.87 -0.68
CA GLY A 32 -22.70 8.06 0.77
C GLY A 32 -21.93 6.95 1.48
N GLU A 33 -21.34 5.99 0.75
CA GLU A 33 -20.49 4.94 1.34
C GLU A 33 -19.01 5.35 1.36
N ALA A 34 -18.32 5.07 2.47
CA ALA A 34 -16.88 5.32 2.62
C ALA A 34 -16.06 4.30 1.82
N ILE A 35 -15.14 4.79 0.99
CA ILE A 35 -14.30 3.97 0.10
C ILE A 35 -12.94 3.70 0.74
N LEU A 36 -12.39 4.70 1.43
CA LEU A 36 -11.09 4.65 2.09
C LEU A 36 -11.03 5.65 3.24
N GLU A 37 -10.01 5.48 4.08
CA GLU A 37 -9.70 6.41 5.17
C GLU A 37 -8.40 7.16 4.88
N LEU A 38 -8.43 8.48 5.08
CA LEU A 38 -7.25 9.34 5.03
C LEU A 38 -6.78 9.66 6.45
N GLU A 39 -5.50 9.48 6.70
CA GLU A 39 -4.83 9.94 7.92
C GLU A 39 -4.19 11.31 7.64
N THR A 40 -4.44 12.25 8.55
CA THR A 40 -3.77 13.57 8.56
C THR A 40 -3.10 13.78 9.91
N ASP A 41 -2.25 14.80 10.04
CA ASP A 41 -1.53 15.14 11.27
C ASP A 41 -2.44 15.26 12.52
N LYS A 42 -3.72 15.61 12.32
CA LYS A 42 -4.64 15.88 13.44
C LYS A 42 -5.86 14.97 13.52
N VAL A 43 -6.39 14.53 12.38
CA VAL A 43 -7.68 13.82 12.35
C VAL A 43 -7.72 12.86 11.16
N ASN A 44 -8.34 11.70 11.35
CA ASN A 44 -8.67 10.78 10.26
C ASN A 44 -9.95 11.27 9.57
N VAL A 45 -9.95 11.30 8.24
CA VAL A 45 -11.08 11.72 7.42
C VAL A 45 -11.46 10.58 6.47
N GLU A 46 -12.72 10.18 6.52
CA GLU A 46 -13.28 9.19 5.61
C GLU A 46 -13.65 9.82 4.26
N VAL A 47 -13.24 9.18 3.16
CA VAL A 47 -13.61 9.63 1.81
C VAL A 47 -14.86 8.89 1.34
N VAL A 48 -15.93 9.65 1.20
CA VAL A 48 -17.26 9.16 0.85
C VAL A 48 -17.52 9.28 -0.65
N SER A 49 -18.13 8.26 -1.25
CA SER A 49 -18.54 8.30 -2.66
C SER A 49 -19.71 9.24 -2.88
N GLU A 50 -19.59 10.17 -3.83
CA GLU A 50 -20.69 11.07 -4.22
C GLU A 50 -21.75 10.38 -5.10
N GLU A 51 -21.35 9.30 -5.78
CA GLU A 51 -22.14 8.55 -6.76
C GLU A 51 -22.08 7.04 -6.46
N ALA A 52 -23.13 6.30 -6.82
CA ALA A 52 -23.14 4.85 -6.72
C ALA A 52 -22.57 4.20 -8.00
N GLY A 53 -21.79 3.14 -7.87
CA GLY A 53 -21.21 2.44 -9.01
C GLY A 53 -20.21 1.36 -8.60
N VAL A 54 -19.22 1.09 -9.46
CA VAL A 54 -18.14 0.13 -9.19
C VAL A 54 -16.80 0.82 -9.26
N LEU A 55 -15.91 0.53 -8.30
CA LEU A 55 -14.55 1.05 -8.28
C LEU A 55 -13.79 0.53 -9.52
N SER A 56 -13.57 1.37 -10.53
CA SER A 56 -12.92 0.95 -11.77
C SER A 56 -11.41 0.95 -11.68
N GLU A 57 -10.84 1.95 -11.03
CA GLU A 57 -9.39 2.10 -10.89
C GLU A 57 -9.06 2.96 -9.65
N GLN A 58 -7.95 2.62 -8.98
CA GLN A 58 -7.35 3.39 -7.90
C GLN A 58 -6.14 4.15 -8.46
N LEU A 59 -6.12 5.48 -8.32
CA LEU A 59 -5.04 6.35 -8.82
C LEU A 59 -3.92 6.53 -7.78
N ALA A 60 -4.21 6.25 -6.51
CA ALA A 60 -3.30 6.33 -5.39
C ALA A 60 -3.35 5.02 -4.59
N SER A 61 -2.26 4.68 -3.89
CA SER A 61 -2.13 3.43 -3.11
C SER A 61 -2.12 3.71 -1.60
N GLU A 62 -2.25 2.66 -0.79
CA GLU A 62 -2.04 2.76 0.67
C GLU A 62 -0.68 3.38 1.00
N GLY A 63 -0.68 4.37 1.89
CA GLY A 63 0.52 5.13 2.26
C GLY A 63 0.93 6.23 1.27
N ASP A 64 0.19 6.45 0.19
CA ASP A 64 0.45 7.53 -0.75
C ASP A 64 -0.14 8.86 -0.27
N THR A 65 0.52 9.98 -0.57
CA THR A 65 0.12 11.33 -0.16
C THR A 65 -0.68 12.00 -1.27
N VAL A 66 -1.87 12.50 -0.93
CA VAL A 66 -2.82 13.12 -1.86
C VAL A 66 -3.22 14.52 -1.40
N GLU A 67 -3.46 15.43 -2.34
CA GLU A 67 -3.86 16.81 -2.07
C GLU A 67 -5.39 17.00 -2.11
N VAL A 68 -5.91 18.02 -1.43
CA VAL A 68 -7.34 18.37 -1.45
C VAL A 68 -7.79 18.64 -2.89
N GLY A 69 -8.89 17.98 -3.29
CA GLY A 69 -9.44 18.07 -4.65
C GLY A 69 -8.75 17.17 -5.69
N GLN A 70 -7.68 16.45 -5.33
CA GLN A 70 -7.06 15.46 -6.20
C GLN A 70 -7.98 14.26 -6.39
N ALA A 71 -8.06 13.73 -7.61
CA ALA A 71 -8.78 12.50 -7.90
C ALA A 71 -7.97 11.28 -7.43
N ILE A 72 -8.59 10.44 -6.60
CA ILE A 72 -7.95 9.25 -5.98
C ILE A 72 -8.49 7.94 -6.54
N ALA A 73 -9.72 7.96 -7.05
CA ALA A 73 -10.35 6.79 -7.67
C ALA A 73 -11.33 7.19 -8.77
N VAL A 74 -11.59 6.26 -9.68
CA VAL A 74 -12.58 6.39 -10.74
C VAL A 74 -13.71 5.40 -10.50
N ILE A 75 -14.95 5.91 -10.43
CA ILE A 75 -16.15 5.09 -10.36
C ILE A 75 -16.69 4.91 -11.77
N GLY A 76 -16.89 3.65 -12.17
CA GLY A 76 -17.48 3.27 -13.44
C GLY A 76 -18.86 2.68 -13.25
N GLU A 77 -19.62 2.68 -14.34
CA GLU A 77 -20.90 1.99 -14.44
C GLU A 77 -20.62 0.51 -14.76
N GLY A 78 -19.96 -0.17 -13.82
CA GLY A 78 -19.68 -1.60 -13.89
C GLY A 78 -20.85 -2.39 -13.33
N SER A 79 -21.23 -3.50 -13.99
CA SER A 79 -22.14 -4.46 -13.38
C SER A 79 -21.39 -5.13 -12.23
N GLY A 80 -21.52 -4.56 -11.01
CA GLY A 80 -20.87 -5.06 -9.80
C GLY A 80 -21.08 -6.55 -9.69
N ASN A 81 -19.98 -7.31 -9.81
CA ASN A 81 -20.03 -8.74 -9.58
C ASN A 81 -20.16 -8.92 -8.08
N ALA A 82 -21.40 -8.92 -7.60
CA ALA A 82 -21.74 -9.27 -6.23
C ALA A 82 -21.34 -10.73 -6.01
N SER A 83 -20.06 -10.95 -5.68
CA SER A 83 -19.62 -12.20 -5.08
C SER A 83 -20.18 -12.26 -3.67
N LYS A 84 -21.47 -12.59 -3.58
CA LYS A 84 -22.08 -13.16 -2.38
C LYS A 84 -21.43 -14.51 -2.14
N GLU A 85 -20.30 -14.52 -1.45
CA GLU A 85 -19.87 -15.65 -0.64
C GLU A 85 -19.39 -15.12 0.70
N ASN A 86 -20.34 -14.70 1.53
CA ASN A 86 -20.13 -14.70 2.97
C ASN A 86 -21.32 -15.42 3.62
N SER A 87 -21.40 -16.73 3.37
CA SER A 87 -22.07 -17.67 4.26
C SER A 87 -21.10 -18.02 5.38
N ASN A 88 -20.82 -17.08 6.28
CA ASN A 88 -20.32 -17.41 7.60
C ASN A 88 -21.54 -17.46 8.53
N ASP A 89 -22.13 -18.64 8.59
CA ASP A 89 -22.98 -19.06 9.69
C ASP A 89 -22.10 -19.17 10.94
N ASN A 90 -22.18 -18.18 11.83
CA ASN A 90 -21.69 -18.35 13.18
C ASN A 90 -22.56 -17.57 14.18
N THR A 91 -23.31 -18.32 14.98
CA THR A 91 -23.80 -17.90 16.29
C THR A 91 -23.55 -19.05 17.29
N PRO A 92 -23.44 -18.80 18.60
CA PRO A 92 -22.20 -19.02 19.34
C PRO A 92 -22.36 -20.05 20.46
N GLN A 93 -21.29 -20.79 20.79
CA GLN A 93 -21.19 -21.37 22.14
C GLN A 93 -19.74 -21.50 22.65
N GLN A 94 -19.60 -20.88 23.80
CA GLN A 94 -18.49 -20.76 24.74
C GLN A 94 -18.08 -22.14 25.31
N ASN A 95 -16.77 -22.35 25.57
CA ASN A 95 -16.19 -22.82 26.86
C ASN A 95 -14.82 -23.52 26.70
N ASP A 96 -13.84 -22.90 27.37
CA ASP A 96 -12.75 -23.44 28.21
C ASP A 96 -11.66 -24.44 27.73
N GLU A 97 -10.44 -23.89 27.73
CA GLU A 97 -9.21 -24.39 28.39
C GLU A 97 -8.43 -25.64 27.88
N THR A 98 -7.24 -25.31 27.35
CA THR A 98 -5.89 -25.81 27.76
C THR A 98 -5.40 -27.18 27.27
N THR A 99 -4.36 -27.19 26.40
CA THR A 99 -2.97 -27.60 26.74
C THR A 99 -2.09 -27.91 25.50
N ASN A 100 -1.02 -27.11 25.38
CA ASN A 100 0.36 -27.38 24.93
C ASN A 100 0.69 -28.39 23.80
N ASN A 101 1.43 -27.90 22.80
CA ASN A 101 2.91 -28.01 22.72
C ASN A 101 3.38 -27.16 21.52
N LYS A 102 3.99 -25.99 21.73
CA LYS A 102 5.43 -25.72 21.90
C LYS A 102 6.33 -26.28 20.78
N LYS A 103 6.84 -25.36 19.95
CA LYS A 103 8.27 -24.94 19.86
C LYS A 103 8.37 -23.88 18.74
N GLU A 104 8.28 -22.57 19.03
CA GLU A 104 9.30 -21.67 19.61
C GLU A 104 10.69 -21.79 18.95
N GLU A 105 11.08 -20.77 18.18
CA GLU A 105 12.16 -19.81 18.52
C GLU A 105 12.08 -18.63 17.51
N THR A 106 11.71 -17.38 17.84
CA THR A 106 12.22 -16.43 18.86
C THR A 106 13.60 -15.90 18.44
N THR A 107 14.01 -14.62 18.47
CA THR A 107 13.43 -13.27 18.66
C THR A 107 14.66 -12.35 18.69
N ASN A 108 14.55 -11.19 18.04
CA ASN A 108 15.20 -9.89 18.29
C ASN A 108 16.73 -9.79 18.48
N LYS A 109 17.30 -8.65 18.05
CA LYS A 109 17.71 -7.59 19.02
C LYS A 109 18.19 -6.31 18.32
N LEU A 110 17.57 -5.20 18.70
CA LEU A 110 18.08 -3.82 18.61
C LEU A 110 19.38 -3.65 19.43
N ALA A 111 20.35 -2.89 18.90
CA ALA A 111 20.82 -1.61 19.48
C ALA A 111 22.21 -1.18 18.96
N ASP A 112 22.24 0.07 18.50
CA ASP A 112 23.25 1.13 18.57
C ASP A 112 24.69 0.85 19.10
N LYS A 113 25.67 1.31 18.30
CA LYS A 113 26.83 2.17 18.64
C LYS A 113 28.23 1.67 18.24
N ALA A 114 28.92 2.57 17.52
CA ALA A 114 30.37 2.81 17.44
C ALA A 114 31.28 1.96 16.53
N GLU A 115 31.88 2.69 15.57
CA GLU A 115 33.32 2.82 15.32
C GLU A 115 34.12 1.67 14.64
N VAL A 116 34.45 1.95 13.36
CA VAL A 116 35.76 1.78 12.69
C VAL A 116 36.44 0.41 12.75
N ASN A 117 36.55 -0.26 11.60
CA ASN A 117 37.87 -0.49 10.99
C ASN A 117 37.80 -0.92 9.52
N GLN A 118 38.75 -0.36 8.78
CA GLN A 118 39.10 -0.62 7.38
C GLN A 118 39.57 -2.06 7.17
N THR A 119 39.69 -2.44 5.89
CA THR A 119 40.65 -3.37 5.25
C THR A 119 39.91 -4.38 4.36
N THR A 120 39.72 -4.03 3.09
CA THR A 120 40.46 -4.55 1.91
C THR A 120 39.92 -5.89 1.40
N ASP A 121 39.29 -5.87 0.23
CA ASP A 121 39.62 -6.82 -0.84
C ASP A 121 39.23 -6.21 -2.19
N ASP A 122 40.24 -5.63 -2.83
CA ASP A 122 40.27 -5.30 -4.25
C ASP A 122 40.49 -6.62 -5.01
N ASN A 123 39.44 -7.18 -5.63
CA ASN A 123 39.60 -8.35 -6.47
C ASN A 123 38.66 -8.34 -7.68
N GLN A 124 39.16 -7.66 -8.70
CA GLN A 124 39.12 -8.08 -10.10
C GLN A 124 37.76 -8.18 -10.79
N GLN A 125 37.41 -7.07 -11.45
CA GLN A 125 37.00 -7.15 -12.84
C GLN A 125 37.71 -6.08 -13.66
N ARG A 126 38.93 -6.42 -14.10
CA ARG A 126 39.71 -5.65 -15.07
C ARG A 126 38.98 -5.63 -16.40
N VAL A 127 38.46 -4.45 -16.68
CA VAL A 127 38.37 -3.76 -17.96
C VAL A 127 39.04 -4.45 -19.15
N ASN A 128 38.21 -4.86 -20.09
CA ASN A 128 38.33 -4.67 -21.55
C ASN A 128 39.60 -3.94 -22.03
N ALA A 129 40.63 -4.72 -22.34
CA ALA A 129 41.72 -4.37 -23.24
C ALA A 129 41.77 -5.41 -24.36
N THR A 130 41.27 -5.06 -25.54
CA THR A 130 41.47 -5.84 -26.77
C THR A 130 42.77 -5.35 -27.44
N PRO A 131 43.84 -6.17 -27.54
CA PRO A 131 45.06 -5.76 -28.21
C PRO A 131 44.95 -6.05 -29.72
N SER A 132 44.67 -5.01 -30.52
CA SER A 132 44.85 -5.10 -31.98
C SER A 132 46.21 -4.51 -32.34
N ALA A 133 47.26 -5.30 -32.11
CA ALA A 133 48.61 -5.03 -32.58
C ALA A 133 49.19 -6.31 -33.19
N ALA A 134 49.11 -6.43 -34.52
CA ALA A 134 49.93 -7.34 -35.31
C ALA A 134 49.99 -6.89 -36.78
N SER A 135 51.21 -6.58 -37.25
CA SER A 135 51.71 -6.60 -38.64
C SER A 135 51.17 -5.52 -39.60
N ILE A 136 51.97 -4.72 -40.33
CA ILE A 136 53.21 -5.06 -41.05
C ILE A 136 53.97 -3.76 -41.47
N CYS A 137 55.31 -3.80 -41.42
CA CYS A 137 56.19 -2.90 -42.18
C CYS A 137 56.42 -3.48 -43.59
N SER A 138 56.25 -2.68 -44.64
CA SER A 138 57.00 -2.70 -45.92
C SER A 138 56.66 -1.45 -46.72
#